data_AF-A0A174AAE0-F1
#
_entry.id   AF-A0A174AAE0-F1
#
_cell.length_a   1.000
_cell.length_b   1.000
_cell.length_c   1.000
_cell.angle_alpha   90.00
_cell.angle_beta   90.00
_cell.angle_gamma   90.00
#
_symmetry.space_group_name_H-M   'P 1'
#
loop_
_entity.id
_entity.type
_entity.pdbx_description
1 polymer ?
#
loop_
_entity_poly.entity_id
_entity_poly.type
_entity_poly.pdbx_seq_one_letter_code
_entity_poly.pdbx_strand_id
1 'polypeptide(L)'
;MKKSFLTMAMAAAVGVSSVLAVCPTASASVTSQVVKEGTQDSLYPVVHLKDDAAVAAKINADIRSQIEDMKAGLNYHYDDLQVSYKTKYEGQSYVSIVLCVWTYTNGAAHGMPHFRGVTYSKDDGERASIRDFVRIGSDDAWRIYSLPVLSSAGKEIPKYQLFQGYANEPLSGNFYLAGHGQVALIYQPYQLAAYAYGMTSIVLPAGLVKELNEKNP
;
A
#
# COMPACT_ATOMS: atom_id res chain seq x y z
N MET A 1 11.31 66.94 -12.60
CA MET A 1 10.47 67.28 -11.42
C MET A 1 9.23 66.41 -11.44
N LYS A 2 8.94 65.72 -10.32
CA LYS A 2 7.63 65.25 -9.78
C LYS A 2 6.73 64.42 -10.74
N LYS A 3 6.49 63.10 -10.56
CA LYS A 3 5.95 62.26 -9.46
C LYS A 3 4.53 61.76 -9.81
N SER A 4 4.26 60.50 -9.42
CA SER A 4 2.95 59.87 -9.13
C SER A 4 2.29 59.08 -10.27
N PHE A 5 1.63 57.91 -10.10
CA PHE A 5 1.63 56.73 -9.21
C PHE A 5 0.45 55.84 -9.70
N LEU A 6 0.57 54.50 -9.59
CA LEU A 6 -0.51 53.47 -9.51
C LEU A 6 -1.41 53.25 -10.77
N THR A 7 -1.87 52.07 -11.22
CA THR A 7 -1.97 50.68 -10.69
C THR A 7 -2.48 49.72 -11.80
N MET A 8 -2.13 48.41 -11.69
CA MET A 8 -2.89 47.19 -12.11
C MET A 8 -3.23 46.99 -13.62
N ALA A 9 -3.26 45.79 -14.24
CA ALA A 9 -3.30 44.40 -13.76
C ALA A 9 -2.99 43.39 -14.91
N MET A 10 -2.61 42.16 -14.49
CA MET A 10 -2.85 40.83 -15.10
C MET A 10 -2.29 40.48 -16.50
N ALA A 11 -1.82 39.26 -16.78
CA ALA A 11 -2.09 37.97 -16.16
C ALA A 11 -0.84 37.05 -16.21
N ALA A 12 -0.48 36.49 -15.06
CA ALA A 12 0.36 35.29 -14.98
C ALA A 12 -0.58 34.10 -14.82
N ALA A 13 -0.59 33.19 -15.80
CA ALA A 13 -1.26 31.91 -15.71
C ALA A 13 -0.20 30.81 -15.93
N VAL A 14 0.57 30.51 -14.89
CA VAL A 14 1.32 29.25 -14.80
C VAL A 14 0.38 28.28 -14.10
N GLY A 15 -0.33 27.50 -14.91
CA GLY A 15 -1.33 26.54 -14.46
C GLY A 15 -0.68 25.39 -13.71
N VAL A 16 -0.99 25.33 -12.41
CA VAL A 16 -1.16 24.15 -11.54
C VAL A 16 -0.20 23.00 -11.83
N SER A 17 0.98 23.06 -11.22
CA SER A 17 1.75 21.85 -10.94
C SER A 17 0.90 20.97 -10.02
N SER A 18 0.41 19.85 -10.55
CA SER A 18 -0.25 18.81 -9.80
C SER A 18 0.63 18.47 -8.61
N VAL A 19 0.13 18.73 -7.40
CA VAL A 19 0.80 18.35 -6.16
C VAL A 19 0.85 16.83 -6.17
N LEU A 20 1.97 16.27 -6.63
CA LEU A 20 2.32 14.89 -6.36
C LEU A 20 2.23 14.72 -4.85
N ALA A 21 1.38 13.80 -4.41
CA ALA A 21 1.34 13.37 -3.03
C ALA A 21 2.74 12.85 -2.69
N VAL A 22 3.54 13.69 -2.05
CA VAL A 22 4.85 13.34 -1.52
C VAL A 22 4.62 12.21 -0.53
N CYS A 23 5.15 11.03 -0.81
CA CYS A 23 5.29 9.98 0.19
C CYS A 23 6.73 10.01 0.70
N PRO A 24 7.01 10.68 1.83
CA PRO A 24 8.28 10.46 2.51
C PRO A 24 8.11 9.24 3.44
N THR A 25 8.88 8.20 3.19
CA THR A 25 10.02 7.74 4.02
C THR A 25 10.52 6.45 3.39
N ALA A 26 11.54 6.55 2.54
CA ALA A 26 12.34 5.38 2.21
C ALA A 26 13.02 4.92 3.50
N SER A 27 12.71 3.71 3.96
CA SER A 27 13.48 3.09 5.05
C SER A 27 14.91 2.85 4.54
N ALA A 28 15.92 2.99 5.40
CA ALA A 28 17.32 3.07 4.95
C ALA A 28 17.79 1.85 4.14
N SER A 29 17.12 0.69 4.26
CA SER A 29 17.41 -0.51 3.47
C SER A 29 16.53 -0.70 2.23
N VAL A 30 15.49 0.11 2.01
CA VAL A 30 14.61 -0.03 0.84
C VAL A 30 14.69 1.24 -0.01
N THR A 31 15.24 1.10 -1.20
CA THR A 31 15.36 2.20 -2.17
C THR A 31 14.52 1.93 -3.42
N SER A 32 14.28 2.97 -4.22
CA SER A 32 13.56 2.82 -5.48
C SER A 32 14.51 2.59 -6.65
N GLN A 33 14.26 1.54 -7.44
CA GLN A 33 14.73 1.47 -8.82
C GLN A 33 13.68 2.12 -9.72
N VAL A 34 14.11 3.07 -10.54
CA VAL A 34 13.28 3.65 -11.59
C VAL A 34 13.27 2.69 -12.79
N VAL A 35 12.08 2.26 -13.19
CA VAL A 35 11.83 1.46 -14.38
C VAL A 35 10.93 2.28 -15.30
N LYS A 36 11.32 2.48 -16.55
CA LYS A 36 10.51 3.24 -17.51
C LYS A 36 9.45 2.33 -18.11
N GLU A 37 8.18 2.58 -17.81
CA GLU A 37 7.05 1.80 -18.32
C GLU A 37 5.96 2.73 -18.84
N GLY A 38 5.68 2.68 -20.15
CA GLY A 38 4.70 3.58 -20.76
C GLY A 38 5.13 5.05 -20.67
N THR A 39 4.19 5.92 -20.28
CA THR A 39 4.39 7.38 -20.24
C THR A 39 4.95 7.89 -18.91
N GLN A 40 5.02 7.04 -17.87
CA GLN A 40 5.44 7.43 -16.53
C GLN A 40 6.51 6.50 -15.97
N ASP A 41 7.29 7.01 -15.02
CA ASP A 41 8.29 6.20 -14.32
C ASP A 41 7.60 5.31 -13.27
N SER A 42 7.90 4.01 -13.31
CA SER A 42 7.57 3.02 -12.29
C SER A 42 8.69 2.96 -11.24
N LEU A 43 8.30 2.89 -9.96
CA LEU A 43 9.21 2.81 -8.82
C LEU A 43 9.14 1.42 -8.20
N TYR A 44 10.14 0.60 -8.47
CA TYR A 44 10.25 -0.75 -7.93
C TYR A 44 11.04 -0.71 -6.61
N PRO A 45 10.58 -1.38 -5.54
CA PRO A 45 11.36 -1.48 -4.32
C PRO A 45 12.60 -2.37 -4.53
N VAL A 46 13.72 -1.92 -3.98
CA VAL A 46 14.97 -2.67 -3.88
C VAL A 46 15.39 -2.72 -2.42
N VAL A 47 15.36 -3.91 -1.85
CA VAL A 47 15.80 -4.23 -0.49
C VAL A 47 17.31 -4.47 -0.48
N HIS A 48 18.00 -3.87 0.47
CA HIS A 48 19.43 -3.97 0.70
C HIS A 48 19.69 -4.59 2.06
N LEU A 49 20.48 -5.66 2.11
CA LEU A 49 20.96 -6.24 3.36
C LEU A 49 22.49 -6.12 3.37
N LYS A 50 23.02 -5.44 4.39
CA LYS A 50 24.43 -5.05 4.48
C LYS A 50 25.38 -6.24 4.31
N ASP A 51 25.05 -7.37 4.95
CA ASP A 51 25.94 -8.51 5.09
C ASP A 51 25.41 -9.77 4.38
N ASP A 52 24.29 -9.66 3.65
CA ASP A 52 23.67 -10.81 2.96
C ASP A 52 23.07 -10.43 1.60
N ALA A 53 23.95 -10.28 0.61
CA ALA A 53 23.57 -9.94 -0.76
C ALA A 53 22.74 -11.05 -1.44
N ALA A 54 22.92 -12.32 -1.03
CA ALA A 54 22.20 -13.45 -1.62
C ALA A 54 20.73 -13.44 -1.18
N VAL A 55 20.47 -13.24 0.12
CA VAL A 55 19.12 -13.05 0.66
C VAL A 55 18.47 -11.81 0.06
N ALA A 56 19.18 -10.68 -0.02
CA ALA A 56 18.66 -9.47 -0.66
C ALA A 56 18.28 -9.71 -2.14
N ALA A 57 19.11 -10.42 -2.90
CA ALA A 57 18.83 -10.76 -4.29
C ALA A 57 17.58 -11.64 -4.43
N LYS A 58 17.39 -12.62 -3.53
CA LYS A 58 16.20 -13.47 -3.49
C LYS A 58 14.93 -12.66 -3.21
N ILE A 59 14.95 -11.79 -2.20
CA ILE A 59 13.84 -10.88 -1.89
C ILE A 59 13.50 -10.02 -3.11
N ASN A 60 14.50 -9.39 -3.73
CA ASN A 60 14.31 -8.52 -4.87
C ASN A 60 13.83 -9.25 -6.13
N ALA A 61 14.21 -10.52 -6.31
CA ALA A 61 13.69 -11.36 -7.38
C ALA A 61 12.21 -11.68 -7.18
N ASP A 62 11.80 -12.05 -5.96
CA ASP A 62 10.40 -12.31 -5.65
C ASP A 62 9.55 -11.03 -5.74
N ILE A 63 10.03 -9.89 -5.24
CA ILE A 63 9.33 -8.59 -5.39
C ILE A 63 9.01 -8.31 -6.86
N ARG A 64 9.98 -8.50 -7.76
CA ARG A 64 9.74 -8.33 -9.20
C ARG A 64 8.71 -9.33 -9.71
N SER A 65 8.82 -10.60 -9.33
CA SER A 65 7.83 -11.61 -9.68
C SER A 65 6.42 -11.27 -9.19
N GLN A 66 6.28 -10.69 -7.99
CA GLN A 66 4.99 -10.26 -7.45
C GLN A 66 4.40 -9.08 -8.22
N ILE A 67 5.23 -8.13 -8.64
CA ILE A 67 4.77 -7.02 -9.48
C ILE A 67 4.29 -7.54 -10.84
N GLU A 68 5.06 -8.42 -11.49
CA GLU A 68 4.66 -8.99 -12.78
C GLU A 68 3.41 -9.87 -12.67
N ASP A 69 3.26 -10.63 -11.58
CA ASP A 69 2.02 -11.38 -11.29
C ASP A 69 0.82 -10.44 -11.09
N MET A 70 0.99 -9.33 -10.36
CA MET A 70 -0.07 -8.32 -10.23
C MET A 70 -0.51 -7.78 -11.59
N LYS A 71 0.44 -7.46 -12.47
CA LYS A 71 0.16 -6.97 -13.83
C LYS A 71 -0.54 -8.03 -14.67
N ALA A 72 -0.06 -9.27 -14.65
CA ALA A 72 -0.64 -10.38 -15.41
C ALA A 72 -2.08 -10.71 -14.97
N GLY A 73 -2.41 -10.46 -13.70
CA GLY A 73 -3.76 -10.62 -13.16
C GLY A 73 -4.76 -9.54 -13.62
N LEU A 74 -4.31 -8.44 -14.24
CA LEU A 74 -5.20 -7.39 -14.75
C LEU A 74 -5.83 -7.85 -16.07
N ASN A 75 -7.08 -8.33 -16.01
CA ASN A 75 -7.80 -8.92 -17.13
C ASN A 75 -8.66 -7.92 -17.92
N TYR A 76 -8.23 -6.66 -18.03
CA TYR A 76 -8.93 -5.60 -18.75
C TYR A 76 -7.96 -4.67 -19.49
N HIS A 77 -8.48 -3.90 -20.45
CA HIS A 77 -7.69 -2.93 -21.22
C HIS A 77 -7.33 -1.68 -20.39
N TYR A 78 -6.06 -1.29 -20.42
CA TYR A 78 -5.55 -0.03 -19.89
C TYR A 78 -4.53 0.56 -20.86
N ASP A 79 -4.41 1.89 -20.84
CA ASP A 79 -3.51 2.65 -21.71
C ASP A 79 -2.20 3.04 -20.98
N ASP A 80 -2.28 3.30 -19.67
CA ASP A 80 -1.12 3.60 -18.83
C ASP A 80 -1.03 2.64 -17.64
N LEU A 81 0.20 2.39 -17.21
CA LEU A 81 0.51 1.60 -16.02
C LEU A 81 1.67 2.25 -15.26
N GLN A 82 1.57 2.28 -13.93
CA GLN A 82 2.63 2.72 -13.04
C GLN A 82 2.73 1.80 -11.82
N VAL A 83 3.96 1.46 -11.45
CA VAL A 83 4.25 0.77 -10.19
C VAL A 83 4.74 1.78 -9.16
N SER A 84 4.25 1.65 -7.93
CA SER A 84 4.78 2.36 -6.76
C SER A 84 4.74 1.45 -5.53
N TYR A 85 5.37 1.87 -4.44
CA TYR A 85 5.34 1.11 -3.20
C TYR A 85 5.43 2.00 -1.95
N LYS A 86 5.12 1.42 -0.80
CA LYS A 86 5.41 1.98 0.52
C LYS A 86 6.03 0.91 1.41
N THR A 87 7.17 1.20 2.03
CA THR A 87 7.67 0.38 3.14
C THR A 87 6.80 0.65 4.36
N LYS A 88 6.17 -0.40 4.88
CA LYS A 88 5.24 -0.33 6.02
C LYS A 88 5.90 -0.70 7.34
N TYR A 89 6.87 -1.60 7.28
CA TYR A 89 7.67 -1.98 8.44
C TYR A 89 9.06 -2.42 8.00
N GLU A 90 10.03 -2.04 8.82
CA GLU A 90 11.39 -2.56 8.73
C GLU A 90 11.88 -2.83 10.16
N GLY A 91 12.13 -4.10 10.46
CA GLY A 91 12.76 -4.54 11.70
C GLY A 91 14.02 -5.35 11.44
N GLN A 92 14.49 -6.02 12.50
CA GLN A 92 15.66 -6.90 12.43
C GLN A 92 15.41 -8.12 11.55
N SER A 93 14.30 -8.84 11.76
CA SER A 93 14.02 -10.11 11.06
C SER A 93 13.12 -9.97 9.84
N TYR A 94 12.38 -8.87 9.68
CA TYR A 94 11.42 -8.73 8.59
C TYR A 94 11.42 -7.35 7.96
N VAL A 95 11.10 -7.31 6.67
CA VAL A 95 10.70 -6.11 5.93
C VAL A 95 9.31 -6.34 5.34
N SER A 96 8.41 -5.35 5.46
CA SER A 96 7.04 -5.43 4.95
C SER A 96 6.75 -4.21 4.06
N ILE A 97 6.34 -4.47 2.83
CA ILE A 97 6.14 -3.50 1.76
C ILE A 97 4.73 -3.66 1.20
N VAL A 98 4.07 -2.55 0.90
CA VAL A 98 2.86 -2.54 0.10
C VAL A 98 3.21 -2.07 -1.30
N LEU A 99 3.05 -2.96 -2.27
CA LEU A 99 3.12 -2.70 -3.71
C LEU A 99 1.80 -2.10 -4.19
N CYS A 100 1.87 -1.23 -5.18
CA CYS A 100 0.74 -0.65 -5.87
C CYS A 100 1.00 -0.70 -7.38
N VAL A 101 0.14 -1.42 -8.11
CA VAL A 101 0.07 -1.32 -9.59
C VAL A 101 -1.14 -0.46 -9.90
N TRP A 102 -0.89 0.72 -10.46
CA TRP A 102 -1.92 1.65 -10.90
C TRP A 102 -2.06 1.59 -12.40
N THR A 103 -3.28 1.53 -12.90
CA THR A 103 -3.57 1.59 -14.33
C THR A 103 -4.54 2.71 -14.66
N TYR A 104 -4.52 3.19 -15.90
CA TYR A 104 -5.52 4.12 -16.38
C TYR A 104 -5.95 3.80 -17.79
N THR A 105 -7.26 3.98 -18.04
CA THR A 105 -7.88 3.84 -19.36
C THR A 105 -8.31 5.23 -19.81
N ASN A 106 -7.93 5.62 -21.02
CA ASN A 106 -8.18 6.95 -21.56
C ASN A 106 -9.68 7.28 -21.54
N GLY A 107 -10.02 8.43 -20.95
CA GLY A 107 -11.40 8.88 -20.76
C GLY A 107 -12.07 8.37 -19.48
N ALA A 108 -11.40 7.53 -18.67
CA ALA A 108 -11.88 7.17 -17.35
C ALA A 108 -11.85 8.38 -16.39
N ALA A 109 -12.75 8.40 -15.40
CA ALA A 109 -12.80 9.48 -14.40
C ALA A 109 -11.56 9.51 -13.48
N HIS A 110 -10.93 8.35 -13.28
CA HIS A 110 -9.69 8.19 -12.51
C HIS A 110 -9.03 6.85 -12.91
N GLY A 111 -7.77 6.66 -12.52
CA GLY A 111 -7.14 5.35 -12.65
C GLY A 111 -7.55 4.37 -11.56
N MET A 112 -7.02 3.16 -11.61
CA MET A 112 -7.36 2.06 -10.72
C MET A 112 -6.09 1.50 -10.08
N PRO A 113 -5.84 1.78 -8.78
CA PRO A 113 -4.75 1.17 -8.04
C PRO A 113 -5.13 -0.19 -7.48
N HIS A 114 -4.20 -1.13 -7.59
CA HIS A 114 -4.26 -2.48 -7.04
C HIS A 114 -3.12 -2.67 -6.05
N PHE A 115 -3.45 -3.02 -4.80
CA PHE A 115 -2.49 -3.09 -3.71
C PHE A 115 -2.15 -4.53 -3.33
N ARG A 116 -0.88 -4.82 -3.07
CA ARG A 116 -0.43 -6.10 -2.53
C ARG A 116 0.60 -5.88 -1.45
N GLY A 117 0.34 -6.43 -0.27
CA GLY A 117 1.33 -6.53 0.78
C GLY A 117 2.26 -7.72 0.52
N VAL A 118 3.56 -7.47 0.66
CA VAL A 118 4.61 -8.48 0.59
C VAL A 118 5.51 -8.31 1.81
N THR A 119 5.72 -9.40 2.54
CA THR A 119 6.54 -9.41 3.76
C THR A 119 7.61 -10.46 3.61
N TYR A 120 8.86 -10.11 3.87
CA TYR A 120 10.01 -10.99 3.68
C TYR A 120 10.80 -11.15 4.97
N SER A 121 11.21 -12.38 5.25
CA SER A 121 12.23 -12.69 6.23
C SER A 121 13.59 -12.19 5.74
N LYS A 122 14.32 -11.48 6.61
CA LYS A 122 15.69 -11.02 6.35
C LYS A 122 16.73 -12.11 6.63
N ASP A 123 16.31 -13.25 7.19
CA ASP A 123 17.20 -14.36 7.55
C ASP A 123 17.41 -15.33 6.37
N ASP A 124 16.37 -15.58 5.57
CA ASP A 124 16.39 -16.55 4.46
C ASP A 124 15.81 -16.02 3.14
N GLY A 125 15.24 -14.82 3.15
CA GLY A 125 14.66 -14.15 1.98
C GLY A 125 13.32 -14.71 1.53
N GLU A 126 12.70 -15.60 2.30
CA GLU A 126 11.39 -16.17 1.98
C GLU A 126 10.26 -15.15 2.19
N ARG A 127 9.24 -15.22 1.32
CA ARG A 127 8.02 -14.43 1.50
C ARG A 127 7.15 -15.08 2.57
N ALA A 128 6.93 -14.35 3.64
CA ALA A 128 6.10 -14.80 4.76
C ALA A 128 4.60 -14.82 4.39
N SER A 129 3.90 -15.80 4.93
CA SER A 129 2.45 -15.90 4.92
C SER A 129 1.86 -15.09 6.06
N ILE A 130 0.61 -14.60 5.91
CA ILE A 130 -0.11 -13.96 7.02
C ILE A 130 -0.22 -14.90 8.22
N ARG A 131 -0.31 -16.22 7.98
CA ARG A 131 -0.44 -17.26 9.02
C ARG A 131 0.81 -17.42 9.89
N ASP A 132 1.94 -16.88 9.46
CA ASP A 132 3.16 -16.83 10.25
C ASP A 132 3.05 -15.79 11.38
N PHE A 133 2.14 -14.82 11.24
CA PHE A 133 1.93 -13.73 12.21
C PHE A 133 0.59 -13.80 12.92
N VAL A 134 -0.48 -14.16 12.22
CA VAL A 134 -1.82 -14.25 12.78
C VAL A 134 -2.65 -15.38 12.16
N ARG A 135 -3.27 -16.18 13.02
CA ARG A 135 -4.15 -17.30 12.65
C ARG A 135 -5.59 -16.92 12.99
N ILE A 136 -6.37 -16.61 11.96
CA ILE A 136 -7.74 -16.14 12.10
C ILE A 136 -8.69 -17.30 11.79
N GLY A 137 -9.54 -17.66 12.75
CA GLY A 137 -10.57 -18.68 12.57
C GLY A 137 -11.80 -18.13 11.84
N SER A 138 -12.67 -19.02 11.34
CA SER A 138 -13.91 -18.65 10.64
C SER A 138 -14.81 -17.72 11.46
N ASP A 139 -14.82 -17.92 12.79
CA ASP A 139 -15.75 -17.24 13.70
C ASP A 139 -15.15 -15.95 14.30
N ASP A 140 -13.94 -15.57 13.88
CA ASP A 140 -13.24 -14.37 14.38
C ASP A 140 -13.53 -13.10 13.57
N ALA A 141 -14.21 -13.22 12.42
CA ALA A 141 -14.45 -12.12 11.50
C ALA A 141 -15.11 -10.89 12.17
N TRP A 142 -16.09 -11.12 13.05
CA TRP A 142 -16.78 -10.03 13.75
C TRP A 142 -15.84 -9.20 14.64
N ARG A 143 -14.83 -9.83 15.25
CA ARG A 143 -13.84 -9.13 16.09
C ARG A 143 -13.01 -8.18 15.25
N ILE A 144 -12.68 -8.59 14.03
CA ILE A 144 -11.89 -7.81 13.08
C ILE A 144 -12.72 -6.67 12.51
N TYR A 145 -13.92 -6.94 12.00
CA TYR A 145 -14.78 -5.89 11.43
C TYR A 145 -15.33 -4.90 12.47
N SER A 146 -15.22 -5.21 13.77
CA SER A 146 -15.54 -4.26 14.84
C SER A 146 -14.48 -3.17 15.04
N LEU A 147 -13.25 -3.40 14.54
CA LEU A 147 -12.13 -2.46 14.64
C LEU A 147 -12.29 -1.27 13.66
N PRO A 148 -11.57 -0.15 13.92
CA PRO A 148 -11.50 0.96 12.99
C PRO A 148 -10.99 0.55 11.60
N VAL A 149 -11.65 1.05 10.56
CA VAL A 149 -11.17 0.97 9.18
C VAL A 149 -10.36 2.23 8.89
N LEU A 150 -9.12 2.07 8.43
CA LEU A 150 -8.21 3.17 8.09
C LEU A 150 -8.16 3.39 6.58
N SER A 151 -8.14 4.63 6.16
CA SER A 151 -7.83 5.07 4.78
C SER A 151 -6.35 4.86 4.43
N SER A 152 -6.01 5.08 3.15
CA SER A 152 -4.63 5.03 2.65
C SER A 152 -3.68 6.04 3.29
N ALA A 153 -4.24 7.11 3.88
CA ALA A 153 -3.53 8.10 4.67
C ALA A 153 -3.38 7.72 6.16
N GLY A 154 -3.86 6.54 6.57
CA GLY A 154 -3.82 6.07 7.95
C GLY A 154 -4.87 6.71 8.86
N LYS A 155 -5.84 7.45 8.31
CA LYS A 155 -6.92 8.08 9.07
C LYS A 155 -8.11 7.13 9.19
N GLU A 156 -8.68 7.04 10.38
CA GLU A 156 -9.93 6.32 10.61
C GLU A 156 -11.06 6.89 9.75
N ILE A 157 -11.81 6.00 9.10
CA ILE A 157 -12.98 6.31 8.31
C ILE A 157 -14.20 6.18 9.22
N PRO A 158 -15.00 7.24 9.42
CA PRO A 158 -16.24 7.16 10.16
C PRO A 158 -17.16 6.06 9.63
N LYS A 159 -17.79 5.28 10.52
CA LYS A 159 -18.61 4.12 10.14
C LYS A 159 -19.73 4.44 9.14
N TYR A 160 -20.32 5.64 9.20
CA TYR A 160 -21.36 6.07 8.26
C TYR A 160 -20.86 6.32 6.83
N GLN A 161 -19.53 6.34 6.62
CA GLN A 161 -18.89 6.46 5.30
C GLN A 161 -18.38 5.12 4.77
N LEU A 162 -18.46 4.04 5.57
CA LEU A 162 -18.24 2.68 5.11
C LEU A 162 -19.47 2.18 4.34
N PHE A 163 -19.24 1.23 3.44
CA PHE A 163 -20.35 0.63 2.71
C PHE A 163 -21.26 -0.18 3.63
N GLN A 164 -22.56 -0.18 3.30
CA GLN A 164 -23.52 -1.03 4.00
C GLN A 164 -23.13 -2.49 3.78
N GLY A 165 -22.99 -3.23 4.88
CA GLY A 165 -22.56 -4.63 4.81
C GLY A 165 -21.07 -4.85 4.56
N TYR A 166 -20.19 -3.87 4.74
CA TYR A 166 -18.73 -4.05 4.59
C TYR A 166 -18.18 -5.24 5.40
N ALA A 167 -18.83 -5.60 6.52
CA ALA A 167 -18.47 -6.74 7.35
C ALA A 167 -18.86 -8.11 6.76
N ASN A 168 -19.54 -8.14 5.61
CA ASN A 168 -19.83 -9.34 4.83
C ASN A 168 -18.73 -9.65 3.81
N GLU A 169 -17.79 -8.73 3.59
CA GLU A 169 -16.62 -9.00 2.76
C GLU A 169 -15.83 -10.19 3.35
N PRO A 170 -15.18 -11.01 2.51
CA PRO A 170 -14.22 -11.99 3.01
C PRO A 170 -13.07 -11.28 3.73
N LEU A 171 -12.61 -11.89 4.83
CA LEU A 171 -11.39 -11.41 5.48
C LEU A 171 -10.23 -11.48 4.50
N SER A 172 -9.53 -10.35 4.37
CA SER A 172 -8.42 -10.27 3.44
C SER A 172 -7.22 -11.09 3.93
N GLY A 173 -6.69 -11.96 3.06
CA GLY A 173 -5.38 -12.59 3.25
C GLY A 173 -4.22 -11.68 2.85
N ASN A 174 -4.50 -10.50 2.27
CA ASN A 174 -3.52 -9.51 1.88
C ASN A 174 -3.16 -8.64 3.10
N PHE A 175 -1.88 -8.49 3.44
CA PHE A 175 -1.49 -7.89 4.71
C PHE A 175 -0.16 -7.16 4.69
N TYR A 176 0.06 -6.29 5.67
CA TYR A 176 1.39 -5.76 6.01
C TYR A 176 1.62 -5.79 7.52
N LEU A 177 2.89 -5.82 7.93
CA LEU A 177 3.27 -5.61 9.33
C LEU A 177 3.22 -4.11 9.64
N ALA A 178 2.50 -3.73 10.71
CA ALA A 178 2.36 -2.33 11.12
C ALA A 178 3.32 -1.93 12.26
N GLY A 179 4.22 -2.85 12.66
CA GLY A 179 5.12 -2.69 13.80
C GLY A 179 4.43 -3.00 15.13
N HIS A 180 5.21 -3.05 16.22
CA HIS A 180 4.70 -3.30 17.57
C HIS A 180 3.79 -4.54 17.72
N GLY A 181 4.06 -5.60 16.95
CA GLY A 181 3.26 -6.83 16.96
C GLY A 181 1.90 -6.72 16.26
N GLN A 182 1.65 -5.64 15.52
CA GLN A 182 0.41 -5.41 14.80
C GLN A 182 0.48 -5.95 13.36
N VAL A 183 -0.64 -6.52 12.91
CA VAL A 183 -0.83 -7.00 11.53
C VAL A 183 -2.00 -6.22 10.93
N ALA A 184 -1.81 -5.64 9.75
CA ALA A 184 -2.85 -4.89 9.07
C ALA A 184 -3.37 -5.65 7.85
N LEU A 185 -4.68 -5.86 7.78
CA LEU A 185 -5.36 -6.46 6.63
C LEU A 185 -5.63 -5.39 5.58
N ILE A 186 -5.29 -5.65 4.32
CA ILE A 186 -5.42 -4.72 3.20
C ILE A 186 -6.70 -5.02 2.43
N TYR A 187 -7.48 -3.99 2.15
CA TYR A 187 -8.64 -4.04 1.27
C TYR A 187 -8.47 -3.01 0.14
N GLN A 188 -8.78 -3.43 -1.08
CA GLN A 188 -8.73 -2.62 -2.29
C GLN A 188 -9.71 -1.43 -2.22
N PRO A 189 -9.51 -0.39 -3.05
CA PRO A 189 -10.54 0.62 -3.27
C PRO A 189 -11.88 -0.04 -3.61
N TYR A 190 -12.98 0.55 -3.12
CA TYR A 190 -14.34 0.04 -3.28
C TYR A 190 -14.67 -1.27 -2.56
N GLN A 191 -13.78 -1.87 -1.76
CA GLN A 191 -14.19 -3.01 -0.93
C GLN A 191 -14.93 -2.57 0.33
N LEU A 192 -14.30 -1.72 1.16
CA LEU A 192 -14.91 -1.29 2.42
C LEU A 192 -15.53 0.12 2.37
N ALA A 193 -15.04 0.97 1.46
CA ALA A 193 -15.43 2.37 1.36
C ALA A 193 -15.19 2.92 -0.05
N ALA A 194 -15.68 4.14 -0.30
CA ALA A 194 -15.51 4.83 -1.59
C ALA A 194 -14.03 5.02 -1.98
N TYR A 195 -13.78 5.10 -3.29
CA TYR A 195 -12.44 5.28 -3.89
C TYR A 195 -11.60 6.40 -3.29
N ALA A 196 -12.24 7.49 -2.86
CA ALA A 196 -11.55 8.65 -2.27
C ALA A 196 -10.70 8.30 -1.03
N TYR A 197 -10.98 7.17 -0.36
CA TYR A 197 -10.18 6.69 0.77
C TYR A 197 -8.96 5.86 0.35
N GLY A 198 -8.90 5.44 -0.92
CA GLY A 198 -7.83 4.61 -1.49
C GLY A 198 -7.81 3.20 -0.92
N MET A 199 -6.61 2.63 -0.77
CA MET A 199 -6.39 1.38 -0.02
C MET A 199 -6.91 1.53 1.41
N THR A 200 -7.83 0.67 1.82
CA THR A 200 -8.29 0.64 3.20
C THR A 200 -7.58 -0.46 3.98
N SER A 201 -7.48 -0.32 5.30
CA SER A 201 -6.90 -1.36 6.14
C SER A 201 -7.56 -1.47 7.50
N ILE A 202 -7.57 -2.68 8.06
CA ILE A 202 -7.96 -2.95 9.44
C ILE A 202 -6.72 -3.43 10.18
N VAL A 203 -6.29 -2.69 11.21
CA VAL A 203 -5.08 -3.01 11.97
C VAL A 203 -5.44 -3.85 13.19
N LEU A 204 -4.95 -5.09 13.23
CA LEU A 204 -5.10 -5.99 14.35
C LEU A 204 -4.10 -5.58 15.45
N PRO A 205 -4.57 -5.17 16.65
CA PRO A 205 -3.67 -4.85 17.75
C PRO A 205 -2.96 -6.11 18.25
N ALA A 206 -1.75 -5.94 18.80
CA ALA A 206 -0.91 -7.06 19.24
C ALA A 206 -1.61 -8.01 20.23
N GLY A 207 -2.44 -7.47 21.14
CA GLY A 207 -3.24 -8.28 22.06
C GLY A 207 -4.21 -9.22 21.33
N LEU A 208 -4.92 -8.69 20.33
CA LEU A 208 -5.83 -9.49 19.51
C LEU A 208 -5.06 -10.52 18.67
N VAL A 209 -3.93 -10.16 18.07
CA VAL A 209 -3.07 -11.10 17.33
C VAL A 209 -2.66 -12.27 18.22
N LYS A 210 -2.24 -11.99 19.46
CA LYS A 210 -1.89 -13.01 20.45
C LYS A 210 -3.10 -13.92 20.77
N GLU A 211 -4.24 -13.33 21.12
CA GLU A 211 -5.47 -14.08 21.44
C GLU A 211 -5.92 -14.98 20.27
N LEU A 212 -5.81 -14.49 19.03
CA LEU A 212 -6.16 -15.25 17.83
C LEU A 212 -5.22 -16.44 17.61
N ASN A 213 -3.92 -16.24 17.79
CA ASN A 213 -2.93 -17.32 17.67
C ASN A 213 -3.06 -18.38 18.77
N GLU A 214 -3.43 -17.98 19.98
CA GLU A 214 -3.69 -18.92 21.10
C GLU A 214 -4.96 -19.73 20.86
N LYS A 215 -6.02 -19.09 20.33
CA LYS A 215 -7.30 -19.73 20.01
C LYS A 215 -7.20 -20.67 18.81
N ASN A 216 -6.42 -20.30 17.79
CA ASN A 216 -6.32 -21.00 16.51
C ASN A 216 -4.89 -21.52 16.33
N PRO A 217 -4.49 -22.63 16.98
CA PRO A 217 -3.12 -23.14 16.92
C PRO A 217 -2.68 -23.55 15.52
#